data_AF-X0Z945-F1
#
_entry.id   AF-X0Z945-F1
#
_cell.length_a   1.000
_cell.length_b   1.000
_cell.length_c   1.000
_cell.angle_alpha   90.00
_cell.angle_beta   90.00
_cell.angle_gamma   90.00
#
_symmetry.space_group_name_H-M   'P 1'
#
loop_
_entity.id
_entity.type
_entity.pdbx_description
1 polymer ?
#
loop_
_entity_poly.entity_id
_entity_poly.type
_entity_poly.pdbx_seq_one_letter_code
_entity_poly.pdbx_strand_id
1 'polypeptide(L)'
;QIYVLYRDIRVGTDEEQYYWKARENINYIRFNDYPEVDLVNGKINVKVNDILTQINLNIEADKVVLSTPLVPNDTKKLGEFIKCARDQKGFFLEAHVKLRPVDFATDGIYLAGTAHG
;
A
#
# COMPACT_ATOMS: atom_id res chain seq x y z
N GLN A 1 -21.57 7.89 -0.98
CA GLN A 1 -21.34 6.48 -1.36
C GLN A 1 -19.84 6.25 -1.46
N ILE A 2 -19.35 5.04 -1.13
CA ILE A 2 -17.91 4.73 -1.14
C ILE A 2 -17.65 3.57 -2.10
N TYR A 3 -16.63 3.73 -2.94
CA TYR A 3 -16.11 2.70 -3.83
C TYR A 3 -14.65 2.44 -3.48
N VAL A 4 -14.28 1.17 -3.34
CA VAL A 4 -12.88 0.74 -3.15
C VAL A 4 -12.48 -0.07 -4.36
N LEU A 5 -11.57 0.49 -5.15
CA LEU A 5 -10.98 -0.18 -6.31
C LEU A 5 -9.75 -0.96 -5.84
N TYR A 6 -9.67 -2.25 -6.14
CA TYR A 6 -8.58 -3.10 -5.65
C TYR A 6 -8.17 -4.18 -6.65
N ARG A 7 -6.95 -4.72 -6.51
CA ARG A 7 -6.53 -5.97 -7.18
C ARG A 7 -6.72 -7.17 -6.28
N ASP A 8 -6.18 -7.09 -5.07
CA ASP A 8 -6.36 -8.06 -4.00
C ASP A 8 -6.57 -7.32 -2.67
N ILE A 9 -7.39 -7.89 -1.79
CA ILE A 9 -7.61 -7.36 -0.44
C ILE A 9 -6.73 -8.15 0.51
N ARG A 10 -5.86 -7.45 1.22
CA ARG A 10 -4.98 -8.01 2.25
C ARG A 10 -5.38 -7.39 3.58
N VAL A 11 -5.88 -8.23 4.47
CA VAL A 11 -6.34 -7.84 5.80
C VAL A 11 -5.73 -8.83 6.79
N GLY A 12 -5.24 -8.33 7.91
CA GLY A 12 -4.73 -9.19 8.97
C GLY A 12 -5.88 -9.95 9.65
N THR A 13 -5.54 -11.03 10.34
CA THR A 13 -6.53 -11.94 10.94
C THR A 13 -7.44 -11.22 11.93
N ASP A 14 -6.88 -10.35 12.78
CA ASP A 14 -7.65 -9.63 13.79
C ASP A 14 -8.50 -8.50 13.19
N GLU A 15 -8.12 -8.01 12.00
CA GLU A 15 -8.81 -6.94 11.29
C GLU A 15 -9.91 -7.43 10.34
N GLU A 16 -10.00 -8.74 10.09
CA GLU A 16 -10.95 -9.32 9.11
C GLU A 16 -12.40 -8.93 9.40
N GLN A 17 -12.77 -8.88 10.68
CA GLN A 17 -14.08 -8.44 11.14
C GLN A 17 -14.46 -7.02 10.68
N TYR A 18 -13.49 -6.10 10.54
CA TYR A 18 -13.75 -4.74 10.07
C TYR A 18 -14.04 -4.74 8.57
N TYR A 19 -13.33 -5.57 7.82
CA TYR A 19 -13.60 -5.75 6.40
C TYR A 19 -15.00 -6.32 6.17
N TRP A 20 -15.41 -7.36 6.92
CA TRP A 20 -16.76 -7.92 6.82
C TRP A 20 -17.85 -6.88 7.09
N LYS A 21 -17.71 -6.07 8.16
CA LYS A 21 -18.64 -4.97 8.46
C LYS A 21 -18.67 -3.90 7.36
N ALA A 22 -17.51 -3.59 6.77
CA ALA A 22 -17.41 -2.58 5.73
C ALA A 22 -18.09 -3.00 4.41
N ARG A 23 -18.08 -4.30 4.08
CA ARG A 23 -18.72 -4.84 2.86
C ARG A 23 -20.23 -4.61 2.79
N GLU A 24 -20.89 -4.36 3.91
CA GLU A 24 -22.33 -4.04 3.93
C GLU A 24 -22.63 -2.64 3.36
N ASN A 25 -21.66 -1.73 3.38
CA ASN A 25 -21.86 -0.31 3.05
C ASN A 25 -20.90 0.21 1.95
N ILE A 26 -19.86 -0.56 1.60
CA ILE A 26 -18.83 -0.17 0.65
C ILE A 26 -18.89 -1.08 -0.58
N ASN A 27 -18.84 -0.45 -1.76
CA ASN A 27 -18.78 -1.18 -3.03
C ASN A 27 -17.32 -1.49 -3.37
N TYR A 28 -16.97 -2.76 -3.40
CA TYR A 28 -15.64 -3.23 -3.74
C TYR A 28 -15.61 -3.65 -5.21
N ILE A 29 -14.74 -3.01 -6.00
CA ILE A 29 -14.60 -3.28 -7.44
C ILE A 29 -13.20 -3.81 -7.69
N ARG A 30 -13.12 -5.00 -8.27
CA ARG A 30 -11.84 -5.64 -8.57
C ARG A 30 -11.41 -5.28 -9.98
N PHE A 31 -10.20 -4.78 -10.15
CA PHE A 31 -9.64 -4.42 -11.45
C PHE A 31 -8.35 -5.19 -11.73
N ASN A 32 -7.98 -5.30 -13.00
CA ASN A 32 -6.64 -5.75 -13.40
C ASN A 32 -5.83 -4.57 -13.97
N ASP A 33 -6.40 -3.92 -14.99
CA ASP A 33 -5.86 -2.71 -15.59
C ASP A 33 -6.11 -1.48 -14.70
N TYR A 34 -5.15 -0.55 -14.67
CA TYR A 34 -5.26 0.61 -13.79
C TYR A 34 -6.48 1.46 -14.14
N PRO A 35 -7.28 1.89 -13.13
CA PRO A 35 -8.37 2.83 -13.34
C PRO A 35 -7.84 4.15 -13.90
N GLU A 36 -8.60 4.74 -14.82
CA GLU A 36 -8.32 6.07 -15.35
C GLU A 36 -9.14 7.12 -14.59
N VAL A 37 -8.52 8.28 -14.31
CA VAL A 37 -9.17 9.37 -13.59
C VAL A 37 -9.15 10.61 -14.47
N ASP A 38 -10.34 11.05 -14.87
CA ASP A 38 -10.54 12.25 -15.67
C ASP A 38 -11.22 13.35 -14.86
N LEU A 39 -10.92 14.60 -15.20
CA LEU A 39 -11.65 15.77 -14.70
C LEU A 39 -12.51 16.32 -15.83
N VAL A 40 -13.83 16.14 -15.72
CA VAL A 40 -14.81 16.56 -16.73
C VAL A 40 -15.76 17.56 -16.09
N ASN A 41 -15.82 18.78 -16.61
CA ASN A 41 -16.71 19.84 -16.12
C ASN A 41 -16.58 20.11 -14.60
N GLY A 42 -15.36 19.99 -14.06
CA GLY A 42 -15.09 20.18 -12.63
C GLY A 42 -15.49 19.01 -11.72
N LYS A 43 -15.97 17.90 -12.29
CA LYS A 43 -16.25 16.66 -11.56
C LYS A 43 -15.20 15.60 -11.88
N ILE A 44 -14.86 14.78 -10.88
CA ILE A 44 -13.91 13.68 -11.07
C ILE A 44 -14.68 12.46 -11.57
N ASN A 45 -14.18 11.85 -12.62
CA ASN A 45 -14.79 10.72 -13.28
C ASN A 45 -13.78 9.58 -13.35
N VAL A 46 -14.08 8.46 -12.68
CA VAL A 46 -13.20 7.30 -12.56
C VAL A 46 -13.71 6.18 -13.44
N LYS A 47 -12.91 5.78 -14.43
CA LYS A 47 -13.20 4.66 -15.33
C LYS A 47 -12.46 3.43 -14.84
N VAL A 48 -13.18 2.33 -14.67
CA VAL A 48 -12.60 1.06 -14.21
C VAL A 48 -13.30 -0.13 -14.86
N ASN A 49 -12.53 -1.12 -15.27
CA ASN A 49 -13.07 -2.42 -15.67
C ASN A 49 -13.22 -3.31 -14.45
N ASP A 50 -14.46 -3.67 -14.10
CA ASP A 50 -14.72 -4.65 -13.05
C ASP A 50 -14.53 -6.06 -13.62
N ILE A 51 -13.50 -6.77 -13.15
CA ILE A 51 -13.18 -8.10 -13.66
C ILE A 51 -14.19 -9.16 -13.22
N LEU A 52 -14.99 -8.91 -12.17
CA LEU A 52 -15.98 -9.89 -11.71
C LEU A 52 -17.23 -9.86 -12.60
N THR A 53 -17.66 -8.66 -12.98
CA THR A 53 -18.85 -8.45 -13.80
C THR A 53 -18.53 -8.28 -15.29
N GLN A 54 -17.26 -8.05 -15.63
CA GLN A 54 -16.78 -7.72 -16.99
C GLN A 54 -17.38 -6.42 -17.55
N ILE A 55 -17.82 -5.52 -16.67
CA ILE A 55 -18.44 -4.25 -17.05
C ILE A 55 -17.43 -3.12 -16.88
N ASN A 56 -17.38 -2.24 -17.88
CA ASN A 56 -16.70 -0.95 -17.74
C ASN A 56 -17.59 0.00 -16.97
N LEU A 57 -17.17 0.34 -15.76
CA LEU A 57 -17.86 1.26 -14.88
C LEU A 57 -17.30 2.66 -15.07
N ASN A 58 -18.20 3.64 -15.02
CA ASN A 58 -17.87 5.04 -14.99
C ASN A 58 -18.45 5.68 -13.72
N ILE A 59 -17.58 6.04 -12.79
CA ILE A 59 -17.95 6.44 -11.43
C ILE A 59 -17.67 7.94 -11.27
N GLU A 60 -18.73 8.74 -11.14
CA GLU A 60 -18.61 10.14 -10.75
C GLU A 60 -18.29 10.22 -9.25
N ALA A 61 -17.26 10.99 -8.89
CA ALA A 61 -16.79 11.12 -7.52
C ALA A 61 -16.50 12.58 -7.16
N ASP A 62 -16.85 12.98 -5.93
CA ASP A 62 -16.47 14.28 -5.38
C ASP A 62 -15.00 14.31 -4.97
N LYS A 63 -14.45 13.15 -4.58
CA LYS A 63 -13.07 12.96 -4.14
C LYS A 63 -12.54 11.60 -4.59
N VAL A 64 -11.27 11.59 -4.96
CA VAL A 64 -10.51 10.35 -5.20
C VAL A 64 -9.38 10.30 -4.19
N VAL A 65 -9.29 9.19 -3.46
CA VAL A 65 -8.25 8.95 -2.46
C VAL A 65 -7.30 7.89 -3.00
N LEU A 66 -6.03 8.23 -3.12
CA LEU A 66 -4.99 7.30 -3.55
C LEU A 66 -4.38 6.60 -2.34
N SER A 67 -4.57 5.28 -2.24
CA SER A 67 -3.90 4.45 -1.25
C SER A 67 -2.44 4.21 -1.66
N THR A 68 -1.57 5.19 -1.40
CA THR A 68 -0.15 5.15 -1.78
C THR A 68 0.65 4.16 -0.93
N PRO A 69 1.67 3.51 -1.49
CA PRO A 69 2.52 2.60 -0.73
C PRO A 69 3.41 3.35 0.27
N LEU A 70 3.94 2.61 1.25
CA LEU A 70 5.05 3.07 2.08
C LEU A 70 6.31 3.17 1.23
N VAL A 71 7.02 4.30 1.35
CA VAL A 71 8.28 4.59 0.65
C VAL A 71 9.33 4.97 1.71
N PRO A 72 10.58 4.50 1.60
CA PRO A 72 11.58 4.82 2.60
C PRO A 72 11.99 6.29 2.51
N ASN A 73 12.39 6.86 3.65
CA ASN A 73 13.06 8.15 3.68
C ASN A 73 14.47 8.04 3.07
N ASP A 74 15.05 9.17 2.66
CA ASP A 74 16.46 9.20 2.24
C ASP A 74 17.40 9.04 3.44
N THR A 75 17.71 7.78 3.75
CA THR A 75 18.59 7.37 4.85
C THR A 75 20.00 7.01 4.36
N LYS A 76 20.39 7.36 3.13
CA LYS A 76 21.67 6.92 2.54
C LYS A 76 22.87 7.31 3.40
N LYS A 77 22.97 8.60 3.71
CA LYS A 77 24.07 9.13 4.54
C LYS A 77 24.08 8.53 5.93
N LEU A 78 22.89 8.30 6.51
CA LEU A 78 22.76 7.69 7.82
C LEU A 78 23.29 6.25 7.79
N GLY A 79 22.82 5.44 6.83
CA GLY A 79 23.25 4.05 6.67
C GLY A 79 24.76 3.91 6.45
N GLU A 80 25.35 4.80 5.66
CA GLU A 80 26.82 4.87 5.48
C GLU A 80 27.55 5.19 6.80
N PHE A 81 27.02 6.14 7.58
CA PHE A 81 27.61 6.56 8.86
C PHE A 81 27.58 5.45 9.92
N ILE A 82 26.45 4.77 10.07
CA ILE A 82 26.28 3.67 11.05
C ILE A 82 26.68 2.30 10.48
N LYS A 83 27.13 2.24 9.22
CA LYS A 83 27.51 1.02 8.48
C LYS A 83 26.40 -0.02 8.38
N CYS A 84 25.15 0.41 8.29
CA CYS A 84 24.00 -0.47 8.10
C CYS A 84 23.57 -0.52 6.63
N ALA A 85 23.41 -1.74 6.12
CA ALA A 85 23.01 -1.99 4.74
C ALA A 85 21.54 -1.59 4.49
N ARG A 86 21.22 -1.34 3.22
CA ARG A 86 19.87 -1.05 2.74
C ARG A 86 19.55 -1.94 1.55
N ASP A 87 18.27 -2.23 1.37
CA ASP A 87 17.80 -2.97 0.21
C ASP A 87 17.76 -2.09 -1.06
N GLN A 88 17.34 -2.67 -2.19
CA GLN A 88 17.25 -1.94 -3.46
C GLN A 88 16.17 -0.84 -3.46
N LYS A 89 15.19 -0.92 -2.55
CA LYS A 89 14.13 0.08 -2.40
C LYS A 89 14.54 1.22 -1.48
N GLY A 90 15.58 1.03 -0.66
CA GLY A 90 16.13 2.02 0.27
C GLY A 90 15.75 1.80 1.74
N PHE A 91 15.05 0.72 2.08
CA PHE A 91 14.79 0.34 3.47
C PHE A 91 16.03 -0.27 4.10
N PHE A 92 16.14 -0.20 5.43
CA PHE A 92 17.23 -0.85 6.15
C PHE A 92 17.08 -2.37 6.12
N LEU A 93 18.20 -3.06 5.94
CA LEU A 93 18.24 -4.53 5.89
C LEU A 93 18.58 -5.07 7.29
N GLU A 94 17.75 -5.98 7.78
CA GLU A 94 18.05 -6.80 8.95
C GLU A 94 19.20 -7.78 8.70
N ALA A 95 19.78 -8.30 9.77
CA ALA A 95 20.84 -9.29 9.72
C ALA A 95 20.33 -10.63 9.15
N HIS A 96 19.13 -11.04 9.55
CA HIS A 96 18.50 -12.26 9.04
C HIS A 96 16.99 -12.28 9.31
N VAL A 97 16.18 -12.38 8.26
CA VAL A 97 14.70 -12.35 8.26
C VAL A 97 14.04 -13.14 9.39
N LYS A 98 14.53 -14.36 9.69
CA LYS A 98 13.96 -15.22 10.75
C LYS A 98 14.67 -15.19 12.10
N LEU A 99 16.01 -15.33 12.10
CA LEU A 99 16.77 -15.50 13.34
C LEU A 99 17.04 -14.18 14.06
N ARG A 100 17.13 -13.08 13.31
CA ARG A 100 17.53 -11.76 13.83
C ARG A 100 16.79 -10.65 13.05
N PRO A 101 15.44 -10.61 13.14
CA PRO A 101 14.59 -9.74 12.30
C PRO A 101 14.69 -8.26 12.63
N VAL A 102 15.31 -7.91 13.76
CA VAL A 102 15.43 -6.52 14.24
C VAL A 102 16.88 -6.12 14.47
N ASP A 103 17.84 -7.01 14.22
CA ASP A 103 19.24 -6.69 14.40
C ASP A 103 19.86 -6.25 13.08
N PHE A 104 20.85 -5.39 13.15
CA PHE A 104 21.78 -5.22 12.04
C PHE A 104 22.93 -6.23 12.12
N ALA A 105 23.65 -6.40 11.01
CA ALA A 105 24.92 -7.14 11.02
C ALA A 105 25.99 -6.47 11.90
N THR A 106 25.84 -5.17 12.17
CA THR A 106 26.66 -4.42 13.13
C THR A 106 26.11 -4.62 14.53
N ASP A 107 26.93 -5.18 15.41
CA ASP A 107 26.54 -5.42 16.81
C ASP A 107 26.24 -4.11 17.55
N GLY A 108 25.23 -4.15 18.41
CA GLY A 108 24.78 -3.00 19.20
C GLY A 108 23.86 -2.02 18.46
N ILE A 109 23.52 -2.28 17.19
CA ILE A 109 22.59 -1.48 16.41
C ILE A 109 21.37 -2.33 16.05
N TYR A 110 20.19 -1.76 16.27
CA TYR A 110 18.90 -2.42 16.07
C TYR A 110 17.97 -1.58 15.19
N LEU A 111 17.01 -2.25 14.59
CA LEU A 111 16.05 -1.71 13.66
C LEU A 111 14.64 -1.75 14.26
N ALA A 112 13.88 -0.68 14.07
CA ALA A 112 12.52 -0.55 14.59
C ALA A 112 11.60 0.18 13.61
N GLY A 113 10.35 -0.30 13.55
CA GLY A 113 9.27 0.33 12.79
C GLY A 113 9.44 0.25 11.28
N THR A 114 8.82 1.20 10.57
CA THR A 114 8.72 1.26 9.10
C THR A 114 10.05 1.52 8.39
N ALA A 115 11.14 1.72 9.14
CA ALA A 115 12.48 1.79 8.59
C ALA A 115 12.94 0.45 7.99
N HIS A 116 12.34 -0.66 8.42
CA HIS A 116 12.59 -2.03 7.94
C HIS A 116 11.77 -2.44 6.71
N GLY A 117 10.81 -1.60 6.29
CA GLY A 117 9.82 -1.95 5.26
C GLY A 117 8.46 -2.32 5.84
#